data_AF-A0A936W6F0-F1
#
_entry.id   AF-A0A936W6F0-F1
#
_cell.length_a   1.000
_cell.length_b   1.000
_cell.length_c   1.000
_cell.angle_alpha   90.00
_cell.angle_beta   90.00
_cell.angle_gamma   90.00
#
_symmetry.space_group_name_H-M   'P 1'
#
loop_
_entity.id
_entity.type
_entity.pdbx_description
1 polymer ?
#
loop_
_entity_poly.entity_id
_entity_poly.type
_entity_poly.pdbx_seq_one_letter_code
_entity_poly.pdbx_strand_id
1 'polypeptide(L)'
;MDLLPLALRLRALTLAFALAAVPLCKASGPTPGPATYAFGLSLAAGQNGQLFTLFTVKVFEGAVIETRPLTREQFIRQVQGRTFSNANTDAEDLFRKHGVKACTLPEDSAAMGFLTDCSTLDDLWRLRFWEYPLAMGEGSRLGKGWSEKPTIPSERQLLLLSDYGIKYTTDICYGENMFRLLRDMGDPAWVDNYRKGY
;
A
#
# COMPACT_ATOMS: atom_id res chain seq x y z
N MET A 1 -101.67 27.10 8.99
CA MET A 1 -101.90 25.65 9.04
C MET A 1 -100.75 24.99 8.30
N ASP A 2 -99.86 24.39 9.08
CA ASP A 2 -99.05 23.20 8.77
C ASP A 2 -98.34 23.08 7.41
N LEU A 3 -97.00 23.19 7.44
CA LEU A 3 -96.02 22.09 7.27
C LEU A 3 -94.64 22.62 6.81
N LEU A 4 -93.59 22.11 7.48
CA LEU A 4 -92.13 22.15 7.22
C LEU A 4 -91.70 22.12 5.72
N PRO A 5 -90.42 22.41 5.30
CA PRO A 5 -89.17 22.08 6.01
C PRO A 5 -87.91 22.97 5.76
N LEU A 6 -86.80 22.49 6.36
CA LEU A 6 -85.40 22.54 5.90
C LEU A 6 -84.53 23.77 6.27
N ALA A 7 -83.79 23.64 7.38
CA ALA A 7 -82.62 24.47 7.69
C ALA A 7 -81.35 23.62 7.54
N LEU A 8 -80.53 23.96 6.53
CA LEU A 8 -79.22 23.40 6.24
C LEU A 8 -78.15 24.12 7.08
N ARG A 9 -77.36 23.38 7.88
CA ARG A 9 -76.22 23.92 8.64
C ARG A 9 -74.92 23.75 7.84
N LEU A 10 -74.24 24.86 7.54
CA LEU A 10 -72.85 24.86 7.08
C LEU A 10 -71.94 25.24 8.26
N ARG A 11 -71.01 24.38 8.64
CA ARG A 11 -69.92 24.70 9.59
C ARG A 11 -68.62 24.85 8.81
N ALA A 12 -68.00 26.02 8.92
CA ALA A 12 -66.67 26.31 8.41
C ALA A 12 -65.62 25.51 9.20
N LEU A 13 -64.68 24.88 8.49
CA LEU A 13 -63.56 24.14 9.05
C LEU A 13 -62.29 24.97 8.85
N THR A 14 -61.75 25.57 9.91
CA THR A 14 -60.45 26.23 9.92
C THR A 14 -59.35 25.19 10.13
N LEU A 15 -58.50 24.99 9.12
CA LEU A 15 -57.34 24.09 9.20
C LEU A 15 -56.15 24.87 9.81
N ALA A 16 -55.74 24.50 11.03
CA ALA A 16 -54.52 25.02 11.64
C ALA A 16 -53.32 24.14 11.23
N PHE A 17 -52.39 24.70 10.47
CA PHE A 17 -51.13 24.04 10.10
C PHE A 17 -50.12 24.24 11.23
N ALA A 18 -49.86 23.17 12.01
CA ALA A 18 -48.78 23.17 12.99
C ALA A 18 -47.45 22.85 12.28
N LEU A 19 -46.53 23.83 12.19
CA LEU A 19 -45.14 23.58 11.81
C LEU A 19 -44.45 22.82 12.94
N ALA A 20 -44.26 21.51 12.76
CA ALA A 20 -43.34 20.74 13.59
C ALA A 20 -41.90 21.03 13.14
N ALA A 21 -41.14 21.79 13.94
CA ALA A 21 -39.71 21.92 13.77
C ALA A 21 -39.03 20.60 14.15
N VAL A 22 -38.70 19.77 13.15
CA VAL A 22 -37.88 18.58 13.35
C VAL A 22 -36.45 19.04 13.60
N PRO A 23 -35.82 18.73 14.75
CA PRO A 23 -34.42 19.05 14.96
C PRO A 23 -33.59 18.21 14.00
N LEU A 24 -32.92 18.88 13.07
CA LEU A 24 -31.97 18.27 12.15
C LEU A 24 -30.75 17.82 12.98
N CYS A 25 -30.81 16.62 13.56
CA CYS A 25 -29.63 15.95 14.07
C CYS A 25 -28.70 15.69 12.89
N LYS A 26 -27.76 16.62 12.65
CA LYS A 26 -26.59 16.35 11.81
C LYS A 26 -25.85 15.19 12.46
N ALA A 27 -26.00 14.00 11.91
CA ALA A 27 -25.11 12.90 12.20
C ALA A 27 -23.71 13.35 11.75
N SER A 28 -22.86 13.75 12.69
CA SER A 28 -21.44 13.92 12.44
C SER A 28 -20.90 12.53 12.12
N GLY A 29 -20.64 12.26 10.83
CA GLY A 29 -19.85 11.10 10.43
C GLY A 29 -18.50 11.14 11.15
N PRO A 30 -17.81 9.99 11.28
CA PRO A 30 -16.49 9.95 11.89
C PRO A 30 -15.58 10.98 11.18
N THR A 31 -15.02 11.92 11.96
CA THR A 31 -14.04 12.88 11.45
C THR A 31 -12.86 12.11 10.86
N PRO A 32 -12.46 12.36 9.60
CA PRO A 32 -11.30 11.70 9.02
C PRO A 32 -10.06 11.92 9.89
N GLY A 33 -9.37 10.84 10.22
CA GLY A 33 -8.08 10.91 10.91
C GLY A 33 -7.04 11.66 10.07
N PRO A 34 -5.96 12.19 10.68
CA PRO A 34 -4.92 12.87 9.93
C PRO A 34 -4.26 11.93 8.91
N ALA A 35 -3.74 12.50 7.82
CA ALA A 35 -2.95 11.75 6.87
C ALA A 35 -1.68 11.17 7.54
N THR A 36 -1.35 9.93 7.23
CA THR A 36 -0.19 9.22 7.75
C THR A 36 0.90 9.10 6.69
N TYR A 37 2.12 8.79 7.12
CA TYR A 37 3.24 8.52 6.22
C TYR A 37 3.65 7.05 6.35
N ALA A 38 4.02 6.45 5.24
CA ALA A 38 4.51 5.07 5.19
C ALA A 38 5.63 4.95 4.16
N PHE A 39 6.36 3.83 4.20
CA PHE A 39 7.22 3.43 3.09
C PHE A 39 6.40 2.66 2.05
N GLY A 40 6.81 2.75 0.79
CA GLY A 40 6.21 1.97 -0.29
C GLY A 40 7.22 1.59 -1.36
N LEU A 41 6.82 0.63 -2.20
CA LEU A 41 7.55 0.19 -3.38
C LEU A 41 6.60 -0.02 -4.56
N SER A 42 7.13 0.10 -5.77
CA SER A 42 6.46 -0.29 -7.01
C SER A 42 7.40 -1.13 -7.86
N LEU A 43 6.87 -2.10 -8.60
CA LEU A 43 7.62 -2.92 -9.55
C LEU A 43 7.81 -2.19 -10.90
N ALA A 44 7.31 -0.96 -11.03
CA ALA A 44 7.62 -0.07 -12.12
C ALA A 44 9.08 0.35 -12.06
N ALA A 45 9.72 0.41 -13.23
CA ALA A 45 11.10 0.84 -13.34
C ALA A 45 11.23 2.29 -12.86
N GLY A 46 12.26 2.54 -12.06
CA GLY A 46 12.60 3.86 -11.55
C GLY A 46 13.50 4.64 -12.50
N GLN A 47 14.06 5.73 -11.98
CA GLN A 47 15.07 6.50 -12.70
C GLN A 47 16.40 5.72 -12.79
N ASN A 48 17.28 6.12 -13.71
CA ASN A 48 18.65 5.62 -13.81
C ASN A 48 18.77 4.09 -13.96
N GLY A 49 17.82 3.45 -14.65
CA GLY A 49 17.86 2.00 -14.92
C GLY A 49 17.47 1.11 -13.74
N GLN A 50 16.91 1.67 -12.65
CA GLN A 50 16.36 0.85 -11.57
C GLN A 50 15.13 0.06 -12.05
N LEU A 51 15.04 -1.21 -11.64
CA LEU A 51 13.96 -2.13 -12.06
C LEU A 51 12.73 -2.10 -11.13
N PHE A 52 12.77 -1.26 -10.10
CA PHE A 52 11.70 -0.97 -9.15
C PHE A 52 11.89 0.46 -8.63
N THR A 53 10.90 1.00 -7.93
CA THR A 53 10.98 2.33 -7.29
C THR A 53 10.58 2.23 -5.83
N LEU A 54 11.29 2.94 -4.96
CA LEU A 54 11.02 3.02 -3.52
C LEU A 54 10.48 4.42 -3.19
N PHE A 55 9.62 4.51 -2.18
CA PHE A 55 8.93 5.75 -1.84
C PHE A 55 8.79 5.96 -0.34
N THR A 56 8.75 7.24 0.06
CA THR A 56 7.88 7.66 1.17
C THR A 56 6.52 8.03 0.56
N VAL A 57 5.45 7.53 1.14
CA VAL A 57 4.07 7.83 0.71
C VAL A 57 3.31 8.53 1.83
N LYS A 58 2.41 9.43 1.45
CA LYS A 58 1.41 10.03 2.34
C LYS A 58 0.06 9.40 2.03
N VAL A 59 -0.60 8.88 3.05
CA VAL A 59 -1.85 8.13 2.94
C VAL A 59 -2.95 8.88 3.70
N PHE A 60 -4.10 9.05 3.08
CA PHE A 60 -5.29 9.62 3.71
C PHE A 60 -6.51 8.79 3.29
N GLU A 61 -7.29 8.33 4.27
CA GLU A 61 -8.45 7.46 4.04
C GLU A 61 -8.14 6.22 3.16
N GLY A 62 -6.95 5.63 3.34
CA GLY A 62 -6.49 4.45 2.57
C GLY A 62 -6.01 4.75 1.15
N ALA A 63 -6.09 6.00 0.70
CA ALA A 63 -5.59 6.43 -0.60
C ALA A 63 -4.21 7.08 -0.47
N VAL A 64 -3.29 6.76 -1.39
CA VAL A 64 -2.01 7.46 -1.52
C VAL A 64 -2.27 8.83 -2.15
N ILE A 65 -2.01 9.90 -1.41
CA ILE A 65 -2.23 11.29 -1.84
C ILE A 65 -0.93 12.01 -2.23
N GLU A 66 0.22 11.46 -1.83
CA GLU A 66 1.55 11.99 -2.19
C GLU A 66 2.58 10.86 -2.22
N THR A 67 3.51 10.92 -3.15
CA THR A 67 4.62 9.97 -3.28
C THR A 67 5.93 10.73 -3.45
N ARG A 68 6.97 10.35 -2.70
CA ARG A 68 8.32 10.89 -2.85
C ARG A 68 9.30 9.74 -3.11
N PRO A 69 9.95 9.68 -4.28
CA PRO A 69 10.89 8.61 -4.58
C PRO A 69 12.11 8.69 -3.66
N LEU A 70 12.62 7.52 -3.28
CA LEU A 70 13.81 7.35 -2.44
C LEU A 70 14.86 6.57 -3.23
N THR A 71 16.13 6.93 -3.05
CA THR A 71 17.22 6.03 -3.43
C THR A 71 17.23 4.82 -2.50
N ARG A 72 17.87 3.73 -2.94
CA ARG A 72 18.05 2.52 -2.12
C ARG A 72 18.72 2.84 -0.78
N GLU A 73 19.79 3.63 -0.81
CA GLU A 73 20.49 4.04 0.41
C GLU A 73 19.58 4.85 1.36
N GLN A 74 18.84 5.82 0.83
CA GLN A 74 17.89 6.62 1.63
C GLN A 74 16.83 5.74 2.27
N PHE A 75 16.25 4.81 1.50
CA PHE A 75 15.26 3.86 1.99
C PHE A 75 15.82 3.02 3.13
N ILE A 76 16.96 2.35 2.93
CA ILE A 76 17.56 1.47 3.94
C ILE A 76 17.85 2.26 5.23
N ARG A 77 18.50 3.43 5.13
CA ARG A 77 18.83 4.25 6.30
C ARG A 77 17.58 4.72 7.05
N GLN A 78 16.53 5.14 6.34
CA GLN A 78 15.29 5.60 6.98
C GLN A 78 14.49 4.45 7.61
N VAL A 79 14.39 3.30 6.94
CA VAL A 79 13.68 2.11 7.43
C VAL A 79 14.35 1.52 8.67
N GLN A 80 15.68 1.62 8.77
CA GLN A 80 16.44 1.20 9.95
C GLN A 80 16.48 2.24 11.09
N GLY A 81 15.81 3.38 10.93
CA GLY A 81 15.83 4.45 11.93
C GLY A 81 17.17 5.20 12.02
N ARG A 82 18.05 5.06 11.04
CA ARG A 82 19.36 5.74 10.98
C ARG A 82 19.28 7.16 10.41
N THR A 83 18.18 7.49 9.77
CA THR A 83 17.90 8.82 9.22
C THR A 83 16.44 9.14 9.47
N PHE A 84 16.18 10.37 9.90
CA PHE A 84 14.82 10.83 10.17
C PHE A 84 13.92 10.64 8.95
N SER A 85 12.70 10.17 9.19
CA SER A 85 11.67 10.03 8.17
C SER A 85 10.30 10.24 8.81
N ASN A 86 9.40 10.92 8.12
CA ASN A 86 8.01 11.02 8.57
C ASN A 86 7.32 9.64 8.60
N ALA A 87 7.82 8.67 7.85
CA ALA A 87 7.35 7.28 7.85
C ALA A 87 8.01 6.40 8.94
N ASN A 88 8.95 6.95 9.73
CA ASN A 88 9.60 6.28 10.85
C ASN A 88 10.00 7.32 11.91
N THR A 89 9.01 7.90 12.58
CA THR A 89 9.22 8.99 13.55
C THR A 89 9.95 8.53 14.82
N ASP A 90 9.80 7.25 15.16
CA ASP A 90 10.32 6.67 16.39
C ASP A 90 11.75 6.13 16.21
N ALA A 91 12.32 6.26 15.01
CA ALA A 91 13.65 5.79 14.64
C ALA A 91 13.87 4.30 14.97
N GLU A 92 12.83 3.48 14.81
CA GLU A 92 12.90 2.04 15.02
C GLU A 92 13.55 1.34 13.82
N ASP A 93 14.13 0.16 14.04
CA ASP A 93 14.52 -0.73 12.95
C ASP A 93 13.29 -1.50 12.45
N LEU A 94 12.64 -0.96 11.41
CA LEU A 94 11.41 -1.52 10.87
C LEU A 94 11.64 -2.85 10.13
N PHE A 95 12.83 -3.10 9.59
CA PHE A 95 13.14 -4.42 9.04
C PHE A 95 13.09 -5.49 10.13
N ARG A 96 13.69 -5.20 11.30
CA ARG A 96 13.62 -6.10 12.45
C ARG A 96 12.19 -6.22 12.99
N LYS A 97 11.47 -5.10 13.15
CA LYS A 97 10.07 -5.07 13.62
C LYS A 97 9.15 -5.97 12.78
N HIS A 98 9.31 -5.95 11.46
CA HIS A 98 8.49 -6.73 10.54
C HIS A 98 9.10 -8.08 10.14
N GLY A 99 10.25 -8.46 10.72
CA GLY A 99 10.88 -9.75 10.50
C GLY A 99 11.48 -9.95 9.11
N VAL A 100 11.88 -8.87 8.42
CA VAL A 100 12.55 -8.92 7.10
C VAL A 100 14.02 -9.30 7.30
N LYS A 101 14.28 -10.56 7.68
CA LYS A 101 15.60 -11.03 8.13
C LYS A 101 16.72 -10.81 7.10
N ALA A 102 16.40 -10.94 5.81
CA ALA A 102 17.34 -10.69 4.72
C ALA A 102 17.78 -9.22 4.60
N CYS A 103 17.05 -8.29 5.22
CA CYS A 103 17.42 -6.88 5.38
C CYS A 103 17.85 -6.56 6.83
N THR A 104 18.44 -7.50 7.56
CA THR A 104 18.95 -7.25 8.92
C THR A 104 20.38 -7.75 9.07
N LEU A 105 21.20 -7.01 9.80
CA LEU A 105 22.46 -7.52 10.29
C LEU A 105 22.20 -8.57 11.40
N PRO A 106 23.05 -9.60 11.53
CA PRO A 106 23.00 -10.50 12.67
C PRO A 106 23.03 -9.74 14.01
N GLU A 107 22.38 -10.27 15.05
CA GLU A 107 22.20 -9.57 16.33
C GLU A 107 23.52 -9.22 17.04
N ASP A 108 24.56 -10.01 16.81
CA ASP A 108 25.92 -9.84 17.35
C ASP A 108 26.82 -8.92 16.50
N SER A 109 26.29 -8.36 15.42
CA SER A 109 27.03 -7.55 14.45
C SER A 109 27.25 -6.10 14.88
N ALA A 110 27.35 -5.83 16.19
CA ALA A 110 27.57 -4.47 16.72
C ALA A 110 28.81 -3.78 16.11
N ALA A 111 29.80 -4.57 15.68
CA ALA A 111 31.01 -4.09 15.00
C ALA A 111 30.82 -3.80 13.50
N MET A 112 29.76 -4.30 12.84
CA MET A 112 29.55 -4.15 11.39
C MET A 112 28.83 -2.85 11.00
N GLY A 113 28.45 -2.01 11.97
CA GLY A 113 27.83 -0.72 11.72
C GLY A 113 26.33 -0.81 11.41
N PHE A 114 25.90 -0.30 10.27
CA PHE A 114 24.50 -0.32 9.83
C PHE A 114 24.38 -1.09 8.52
N LEU A 115 23.16 -1.54 8.19
CA LEU A 115 22.94 -2.26 6.94
C LEU A 115 23.13 -1.28 5.79
N THR A 116 24.07 -1.58 4.90
CA THR A 116 24.28 -0.78 3.69
C THR A 116 23.53 -1.37 2.51
N ASP A 117 23.14 -2.64 2.59
CA ASP A 117 22.50 -3.35 1.49
C ASP A 117 21.54 -4.46 1.93
N CYS A 118 20.53 -4.78 1.11
CA CYS A 118 19.56 -5.85 1.39
C CYS A 118 19.31 -6.75 0.19
N SER A 119 19.63 -8.04 0.33
CA SER A 119 19.44 -9.02 -0.75
C SER A 119 18.00 -9.12 -1.27
N THR A 120 16.98 -8.97 -0.41
CA THR A 120 15.58 -8.94 -0.85
C THR A 120 15.31 -7.81 -1.85
N LEU A 121 15.92 -6.64 -1.65
CA LEU A 121 15.74 -5.52 -2.59
C LEU A 121 16.43 -5.82 -3.93
N ASP A 122 17.50 -6.63 -3.95
CA ASP A 122 18.14 -7.09 -5.19
C ASP A 122 17.28 -8.08 -5.96
N ASP A 123 16.37 -8.77 -5.28
CA ASP A 123 15.49 -9.75 -5.90
C ASP A 123 14.13 -9.17 -6.33
N LEU A 124 13.81 -7.91 -6.00
CA LEU A 124 12.53 -7.27 -6.37
C LEU A 124 12.23 -7.33 -7.87
N TRP A 125 13.25 -7.17 -8.73
CA TRP A 125 13.07 -7.25 -10.18
C TRP A 125 12.57 -8.63 -10.62
N ARG A 126 12.91 -9.70 -9.89
CA ARG A 126 12.56 -11.08 -10.24
C ARG A 126 11.06 -11.32 -10.18
N LEU A 127 10.32 -10.54 -9.39
CA LEU A 127 8.87 -10.60 -9.39
C LEU A 127 8.31 -10.27 -10.77
N ARG A 128 8.89 -9.29 -11.48
CA ARG A 128 8.36 -8.78 -12.75
C ARG A 128 8.92 -9.47 -13.99
N PHE A 129 10.18 -9.87 -13.98
CA PHE A 129 10.85 -10.37 -15.18
C PHE A 129 11.20 -11.86 -15.07
N TRP A 130 11.17 -12.58 -16.20
CA TRP A 130 11.59 -13.98 -16.31
C TRP A 130 13.12 -14.11 -16.39
N GLU A 131 13.80 -13.11 -16.98
CA GLU A 131 15.27 -12.97 -17.03
C GLU A 131 15.63 -11.53 -16.67
N TYR A 132 16.88 -11.31 -16.27
CA TYR A 132 17.36 -9.96 -16.02
C TYR A 132 17.21 -9.08 -17.27
N PRO A 133 16.49 -7.94 -17.20
CA PRO A 133 16.05 -7.21 -18.39
C PRO A 133 17.09 -6.24 -18.95
N LEU A 134 18.19 -5.96 -18.23
CA LEU A 134 19.23 -5.05 -18.70
C LEU A 134 20.37 -5.83 -19.34
N ALA A 135 20.78 -5.40 -20.54
CA ALA A 135 21.99 -5.92 -21.17
C ALA A 135 23.20 -5.49 -20.35
N MET A 136 23.95 -6.46 -19.83
CA MET A 136 25.29 -6.23 -19.29
C MET A 136 26.32 -6.51 -20.39
N GLY A 137 27.56 -6.03 -20.21
CA GLY A 137 28.65 -6.25 -21.17
C GLY A 137 28.80 -7.74 -21.56
N GLU A 138 29.42 -7.98 -22.73
CA GLU A 138 29.45 -9.26 -23.45
C GLU A 138 29.45 -10.50 -22.53
N GLY A 139 28.35 -11.26 -22.57
CA GLY A 139 28.27 -12.62 -22.06
C GLY A 139 27.62 -12.83 -20.68
N SER A 140 27.30 -11.78 -19.90
CA SER A 140 26.70 -11.97 -18.57
C SER A 140 25.18 -11.72 -18.56
N ARG A 141 24.37 -12.79 -18.59
CA ARG A 141 22.96 -12.74 -18.18
C ARG A 141 22.87 -12.97 -16.68
N LEU A 142 22.46 -11.96 -15.91
CA LEU A 142 22.36 -12.02 -14.45
C LEU A 142 21.12 -12.80 -13.99
N GLY A 143 21.16 -14.11 -14.17
CA GLY A 143 20.26 -15.04 -13.49
C GLY A 143 18.80 -15.02 -13.96
N LYS A 144 18.08 -16.05 -13.50
CA LYS A 144 16.67 -16.27 -13.80
C LYS A 144 15.80 -15.48 -12.83
N GLY A 145 14.82 -14.75 -13.34
CA GLY A 145 13.77 -14.14 -12.53
C GLY A 145 12.73 -15.17 -12.09
N TRP A 146 11.66 -14.70 -11.47
CA TRP A 146 10.60 -15.56 -10.92
C TRP A 146 9.27 -15.38 -11.65
N SER A 147 9.14 -14.36 -12.48
CA SER A 147 7.98 -14.18 -13.36
C SER A 147 7.87 -15.32 -14.36
N GLU A 148 6.63 -15.74 -14.65
CA GLU A 148 6.31 -16.71 -15.70
C GLU A 148 6.41 -16.10 -17.11
N LYS A 149 6.15 -14.79 -17.27
CA LYS A 149 6.24 -14.10 -18.57
C LYS A 149 7.48 -13.18 -18.62
N PRO A 150 7.96 -12.83 -19.83
CA PRO A 150 9.22 -12.09 -19.99
C PRO A 150 9.33 -10.77 -19.22
N THR A 151 8.27 -9.95 -19.21
CA THR A 151 8.33 -8.54 -18.75
C THR A 151 7.25 -8.15 -17.73
N ILE A 152 6.37 -9.08 -17.39
CA ILE A 152 5.24 -8.90 -16.47
C ILE A 152 4.95 -10.24 -15.78
N PRO A 153 4.43 -10.27 -14.54
CA PRO A 153 3.93 -11.51 -13.94
C PRO A 153 2.77 -12.11 -14.74
N SER A 154 2.52 -13.42 -14.61
CA SER A 154 1.27 -14.01 -15.09
C SER A 154 0.07 -13.55 -14.26
N GLU A 155 -1.14 -13.80 -14.73
CA GLU A 155 -2.37 -13.42 -14.01
C GLU A 155 -2.45 -14.07 -12.63
N ARG A 156 -1.99 -15.32 -12.51
CA ARG A 156 -1.91 -16.03 -11.23
C ARG A 156 -0.89 -15.40 -10.29
N GLN A 157 0.27 -14.98 -10.82
CA GLN A 157 1.27 -14.26 -10.03
C GLN A 157 0.78 -12.87 -9.61
N LEU A 158 0.04 -12.16 -10.47
CA LEU A 158 -0.60 -10.89 -10.09
C LEU A 158 -1.68 -11.10 -9.02
N LEU A 159 -2.42 -12.22 -9.04
CA LEU A 159 -3.36 -12.55 -7.98
C LEU A 159 -2.65 -12.71 -6.62
N LEU A 160 -1.52 -13.42 -6.58
CA LEU A 160 -0.70 -13.52 -5.37
C LEU A 160 -0.18 -12.15 -4.91
N LEU A 161 0.27 -11.31 -5.84
CA LEU A 161 0.74 -9.96 -5.53
C LEU A 161 -0.40 -9.02 -5.09
N SER A 162 -1.63 -9.30 -5.50
CA SER A 162 -2.80 -8.49 -5.15
C SER A 162 -3.13 -8.55 -3.66
N ASP A 163 -2.73 -9.62 -2.96
CA ASP A 163 -2.84 -9.73 -1.51
C ASP A 163 -2.01 -8.65 -0.80
N TYR A 164 -0.92 -8.18 -1.43
CA TYR A 164 -0.07 -7.09 -0.96
C TYR A 164 -0.49 -5.71 -1.52
N GLY A 165 -1.58 -5.64 -2.28
CA GLY A 165 -2.07 -4.41 -2.91
C GLY A 165 -1.47 -4.11 -4.28
N ILE A 166 -0.81 -5.07 -4.93
CA ILE A 166 -0.25 -4.91 -6.29
C ILE A 166 -1.16 -5.65 -7.29
N LYS A 167 -2.05 -4.93 -7.96
CA LYS A 167 -2.89 -5.46 -9.06
C LYS A 167 -2.21 -5.27 -10.41
N TYR A 168 -1.43 -4.20 -10.54
CA TYR A 168 -0.59 -3.89 -11.67
C TYR A 168 0.84 -3.63 -11.19
N THR A 169 1.83 -3.86 -12.05
CA THR A 169 3.25 -3.62 -11.67
C THR A 169 3.55 -2.16 -11.32
N THR A 170 2.69 -1.23 -11.75
CA THR A 170 2.76 0.21 -11.44
C THR A 170 2.13 0.60 -10.11
N ASP A 171 1.39 -0.30 -9.47
CA ASP A 171 0.79 -0.03 -8.18
C ASP A 171 1.86 0.14 -7.11
N ILE A 172 1.49 0.84 -6.04
CA ILE A 172 2.36 1.05 -4.90
C ILE A 172 1.90 0.13 -3.77
N CYS A 173 2.76 -0.82 -3.43
CA CYS A 173 2.65 -1.61 -2.21
C CYS A 173 3.27 -0.81 -1.06
N TYR A 174 2.52 -0.53 0.00
CA TYR A 174 2.97 0.36 1.07
C TYR A 174 2.63 -0.15 2.48
N GLY A 175 3.25 0.46 3.48
CA GLY A 175 3.02 0.16 4.89
C GLY A 175 3.32 -1.29 5.23
N GLU A 176 2.46 -1.92 6.03
CA GLU A 176 2.64 -3.31 6.46
C GLU A 176 2.70 -4.29 5.29
N ASN A 177 1.92 -4.07 4.22
CA ASN A 177 1.93 -4.95 3.05
C ASN A 177 3.29 -4.97 2.35
N MET A 178 3.97 -3.82 2.29
CA MET A 178 5.32 -3.73 1.72
C MET A 178 6.30 -4.58 2.51
N PHE A 179 6.32 -4.45 3.84
CA PHE A 179 7.20 -5.24 4.68
C PHE A 179 6.84 -6.72 4.66
N ARG A 180 5.55 -7.06 4.59
CA ARG A 180 5.08 -8.43 4.43
C ARG A 180 5.61 -9.05 3.13
N LEU A 181 5.53 -8.33 2.02
CA LEU A 181 6.08 -8.79 0.74
C LEU A 181 7.59 -9.02 0.84
N LEU A 182 8.34 -8.05 1.39
CA LEU A 182 9.80 -8.17 1.53
C LEU A 182 10.20 -9.36 2.43
N ARG A 183 9.46 -9.58 3.51
CA ARG A 183 9.67 -10.74 4.39
C ARG A 183 9.43 -12.04 3.64
N ASP A 184 8.29 -12.16 2.96
CA ASP A 184 7.87 -13.39 2.29
C ASP A 184 8.79 -13.70 1.08
N MET A 185 9.31 -12.69 0.38
CA MET A 185 10.35 -12.87 -0.63
C MET A 185 11.65 -13.48 -0.08
N GLY A 186 11.91 -13.33 1.22
CA GLY A 186 13.03 -13.98 1.91
C GLY A 186 12.77 -15.46 2.28
N ASP A 187 11.55 -15.96 2.06
CA ASP A 187 11.17 -17.35 2.31
C ASP A 187 11.23 -18.18 1.01
N PRO A 188 12.12 -19.19 0.91
CA PRO A 188 12.20 -20.06 -0.26
C PRO A 188 10.87 -20.75 -0.62
N ALA A 189 10.05 -21.11 0.37
CA ALA A 189 8.78 -21.77 0.12
C ALA A 189 7.79 -20.83 -0.59
N TRP A 190 7.75 -19.56 -0.18
CA TRP A 190 6.95 -18.54 -0.85
C TRP A 190 7.45 -18.27 -2.26
N VAL A 191 8.78 -18.15 -2.45
CA VAL A 191 9.38 -17.94 -3.77
C VAL A 191 9.05 -19.09 -4.73
N ASP A 192 9.13 -20.33 -4.26
CA ASP A 192 8.77 -21.50 -5.06
C ASP A 192 7.28 -21.55 -5.40
N ASN A 193 6.42 -21.08 -4.50
CA ASN A 193 5.00 -20.93 -4.76
C ASN A 193 4.74 -19.87 -5.85
N TYR A 194 5.36 -18.70 -5.71
CA TYR A 194 5.26 -17.59 -6.66
C TYR A 194 5.71 -18.00 -8.08
N ARG A 195 6.83 -18.73 -8.20
CA ARG A 195 7.34 -19.23 -9.49
C ARG A 195 6.38 -20.17 -10.21
N LYS A 196 5.58 -20.93 -9.46
CA LYS A 196 4.59 -21.87 -10.02
C LYS A 196 3.24 -21.20 -10.30
N GLY A 197 2.98 -20.04 -9.70
CA GLY A 197 1.72 -19.33 -9.76
C GLY A 197 0.58 -20.08 -9.05
N TYR A 198 0.86 -20.65 -7.88
CA TYR A 198 -0.13 -21.32 -7.00
C TYR A 198 -0.47 -20.44 -5.81
#